data_AF-A0A3A4VLQ1-F1
#
_entry.id   AF-A0A3A4VLQ1-F1
#
_cell.length_a   1.000
_cell.length_b   1.000
_cell.length_c   1.000
_cell.angle_alpha   90.00
_cell.angle_beta   90.00
_cell.angle_gamma   90.00
#
_symmetry.space_group_name_H-M   'P 1'
#
loop_
_entity.id
_entity.type
_entity.pdbx_description
1 polymer ?
#
loop_
_entity_poly.entity_id
_entity_poly.type
_entity_poly.pdbx_seq_one_letter_code
_entity_poly.pdbx_strand_id
1 'polypeptide(L)'
;MLSDKDINKLMQVFATKDEIRSIVREEISGEIGGMKEIVQKTFEVVEGLASRMDREDLSNAARDAQLTRHDGWIKHIATETKVKLKD
;
A
#
# COMPACT_ATOMS: atom_id res chain seq x y z
N MET A 1 -27.00 38.77 42.13
CA MET A 1 -25.59 38.33 42.25
C MET A 1 -25.58 36.82 42.32
N LEU A 2 -24.69 36.16 41.58
CA LEU A 2 -24.50 34.72 41.72
C LEU A 2 -23.91 34.44 43.11
N SER A 3 -24.41 33.40 43.78
CA SER A 3 -23.84 32.98 45.06
C SER A 3 -22.62 32.09 44.82
N ASP A 4 -21.72 31.99 45.82
CA ASP A 4 -20.55 31.09 45.75
C ASP A 4 -20.95 29.62 45.48
N LYS A 5 -22.17 29.25 45.87
CA LYS A 5 -22.75 27.94 45.58
C LYS A 5 -23.03 27.75 44.09
N ASP A 6 -23.46 28.80 43.39
CA ASP A 6 -23.72 28.79 41.95
C ASP A 6 -22.39 28.79 41.17
N ILE A 7 -21.39 29.53 41.65
CA ILE A 7 -20.04 29.57 41.06
C ILE A 7 -19.35 28.20 41.18
N ASN A 8 -19.42 27.54 42.34
CA ASN A 8 -18.84 26.22 42.53
C ASN A 8 -19.51 25.14 41.69
N LYS A 9 -20.84 25.22 41.51
CA LYS A 9 -21.54 24.33 40.59
C LYS A 9 -21.06 24.52 39.15
N LEU A 10 -20.88 25.75 38.69
CA LEU A 10 -20.37 26.01 37.35
C LEU A 10 -18.96 25.44 37.17
N MET A 11 -18.05 25.65 38.14
CA MET A 11 -16.69 25.11 38.06
C MET A 11 -16.62 23.57 38.03
N GLN A 12 -17.59 22.86 38.59
CA GLN A 12 -17.64 21.39 38.50
C GLN A 12 -18.00 20.86 37.11
N VAL A 13 -18.63 21.67 36.26
CA VAL A 13 -19.04 21.25 34.90
C VAL A 13 -18.04 21.71 33.83
N PHE A 14 -17.20 22.69 34.15
CA PHE A 14 -16.16 23.14 33.23
C PHE A 14 -14.91 22.26 33.35
N ALA A 15 -14.61 21.53 32.27
CA ALA A 15 -13.35 20.80 32.15
C ALA A 15 -12.17 21.76 32.31
N THR A 16 -11.23 21.38 33.16
CA THR A 16 -9.99 22.11 33.38
C THR A 16 -9.11 22.05 32.14
N LYS A 17 -8.19 23.03 32.00
CA LYS A 17 -7.22 23.02 30.89
C LYS A 17 -6.39 21.74 30.83
N ASP A 18 -6.14 21.12 31.97
CA ASP A 18 -5.36 19.88 32.04
C ASP A 18 -6.19 18.66 31.62
N GLU A 19 -7.48 18.60 31.97
CA GLU A 19 -8.41 17.57 31.48
C GLU A 19 -8.60 17.64 29.96
N ILE A 20 -8.74 18.86 29.40
CA ILE A 20 -8.78 19.02 27.94
C ILE A 20 -7.47 18.54 27.31
N ARG A 21 -6.33 18.83 27.94
CA ARG A 21 -5.01 18.45 27.42
C ARG A 21 -4.78 16.94 27.50
N SER A 22 -5.33 16.24 28.50
CA SER A 22 -5.26 14.77 28.60
C SER A 22 -6.13 14.10 27.55
N ILE A 23 -7.38 14.56 27.36
CA ILE A 23 -8.30 14.03 26.33
C ILE A 23 -7.69 14.21 24.94
N VAL A 24 -7.21 15.42 24.63
CA VAL A 24 -6.55 15.71 23.35
C VAL A 24 -5.31 14.85 23.14
N ARG A 25 -4.57 14.50 24.19
CA ARG A 25 -3.43 13.58 24.05
C ARG A 25 -3.89 12.17 23.79
N GLU A 26 -4.76 11.62 24.62
CA GLU A 26 -5.12 10.20 24.56
C GLU A 26 -5.90 9.86 23.28
N GLU A 27 -6.93 10.65 22.95
CA GLU A 27 -7.76 10.34 21.78
C GLU A 27 -7.04 10.68 20.48
N ILE A 28 -6.50 11.91 20.35
CA ILE A 28 -5.95 12.35 19.07
C ILE A 28 -4.62 11.65 18.76
N SER A 29 -3.77 11.38 19.76
CA SER A 29 -2.51 10.67 19.49
C SER A 29 -2.72 9.19 19.19
N GLY A 30 -3.72 8.55 19.81
CA GLY A 30 -4.11 7.18 19.52
C GLY A 30 -4.67 7.02 18.10
N GLU A 31 -5.58 7.89 17.70
CA GLU A 31 -6.18 7.86 16.36
C GLU A 31 -5.18 8.19 15.25
N ILE A 32 -4.34 9.21 15.44
CA ILE A 32 -3.29 9.57 14.47
C ILE A 32 -2.23 8.46 14.37
N GLY A 33 -1.89 7.82 15.49
CA GLY A 33 -0.95 6.69 15.52
C GLY A 33 -1.45 5.51 14.69
N GLY A 34 -2.70 5.10 14.90
CA GLY A 34 -3.33 4.03 14.12
C GLY A 34 -3.45 4.36 12.64
N MET A 35 -3.80 5.60 12.29
CA MET A 35 -3.91 6.03 10.90
C MET A 35 -2.54 6.03 10.19
N LYS A 36 -1.48 6.46 10.86
CA LYS A 36 -0.11 6.41 10.33
C LYS A 36 0.31 4.97 10.02
N GLU A 37 0.00 4.03 10.89
CA GLU A 37 0.33 2.61 10.70
C GLU A 37 -0.43 2.01 9.50
N ILE A 38 -1.72 2.34 9.34
CA ILE A 38 -2.53 1.89 8.20
C ILE A 38 -1.97 2.43 6.88
N VAL A 39 -1.63 3.72 6.83
CA VAL A 39 -1.05 4.34 5.64
C VAL A 39 0.28 3.69 5.30
N GLN A 40 1.15 3.47 6.29
CA GLN A 40 2.45 2.84 6.09
C GLN A 40 2.33 1.41 5.55
N LYS A 41 1.47 0.58 6.14
CA LYS A 41 1.18 -0.78 5.66
C LYS A 41 0.62 -0.79 4.24
N THR A 42 -0.22 0.20 3.91
CA THR A 42 -0.79 0.32 2.55
C THR A 42 0.30 0.62 1.53
N PHE A 43 1.22 1.54 1.85
CA PHE A 43 2.36 1.85 0.98
C PHE A 43 3.27 0.63 0.77
N GLU A 44 3.59 -0.12 1.84
CA GLU A 44 4.41 -1.34 1.74
C GLU A 44 3.77 -2.40 0.83
N VAL A 45 2.45 -2.57 0.91
CA VAL A 45 1.71 -3.50 0.03
C VAL A 45 1.76 -3.02 -1.43
N VAL A 46 1.57 -1.73 -1.68
CA VAL A 46 1.62 -1.16 -3.04
C VAL A 46 3.02 -1.32 -3.65
N GLU A 47 4.07 -1.04 -2.89
CA GLU A 47 5.46 -1.24 -3.33
C GLU A 47 5.76 -2.73 -3.60
N GLY A 48 5.27 -3.61 -2.73
CA GLY A 48 5.36 -5.06 -2.91
C GLY A 48 4.62 -5.58 -4.16
N LEU A 49 3.51 -4.95 -4.54
CA LEU A 49 2.77 -5.29 -5.76
C LEU A 49 3.47 -4.77 -7.02
N ALA A 50 3.92 -3.51 -6.99
CA ALA A 50 4.64 -2.90 -8.11
C ALA A 50 5.91 -3.70 -8.46
N SER A 51 6.72 -4.04 -7.45
CA SER A 51 7.94 -4.84 -7.65
C SER A 51 7.68 -6.24 -8.19
N ARG A 52 6.52 -6.84 -7.87
CA ARG A 52 6.11 -8.14 -8.44
C ARG A 52 5.68 -8.00 -9.90
N MET A 53 4.93 -6.95 -10.25
CA MET A 53 4.55 -6.67 -11.63
C MET A 53 5.78 -6.45 -12.50
N ASP A 54 6.74 -5.63 -12.07
CA ASP A 54 7.98 -5.39 -12.81
C ASP A 54 8.76 -6.70 -13.08
N ARG A 55 8.79 -7.59 -12.08
CA ARG A 55 9.42 -8.91 -12.20
C ARG A 55 8.67 -9.82 -13.18
N GLU A 56 7.34 -9.75 -13.18
CA GLU A 56 6.50 -10.52 -14.09
C GLU A 56 6.68 -10.06 -15.54
N ASP A 57 6.69 -8.75 -15.78
CA ASP A 57 6.94 -8.17 -17.10
C ASP A 57 8.31 -8.55 -17.64
N LEU A 58 9.35 -8.48 -16.80
CA LEU A 58 10.70 -8.95 -17.17
C LEU A 58 10.70 -10.45 -17.48
N SER A 59 10.01 -11.27 -16.69
CA SER A 59 9.92 -12.71 -16.93
C SER A 59 9.17 -13.03 -18.22
N ASN A 60 8.12 -12.27 -18.54
CA ASN A 60 7.34 -12.45 -19.76
C ASN A 60 8.15 -12.01 -20.98
N ALA A 61 8.84 -10.87 -20.92
CA ALA A 61 9.75 -10.43 -21.97
C ALA A 61 10.88 -11.45 -22.23
N ALA A 62 11.44 -12.05 -21.18
CA ALA A 62 12.45 -13.11 -21.32
C ALA A 62 11.87 -14.37 -21.98
N ARG A 63 10.64 -14.77 -21.63
CA ARG A 63 9.95 -15.89 -22.27
C ARG A 63 9.66 -15.62 -23.74
N ASP A 64 9.18 -14.44 -24.09
CA ASP A 64 8.88 -14.04 -25.47
C ASP A 64 10.15 -14.03 -26.34
N ALA A 65 11.27 -13.54 -25.78
CA ALA A 65 12.56 -13.59 -26.47
C ALA A 65 13.00 -15.05 -26.72
N GLN A 66 12.81 -15.96 -25.74
CA GLN A 66 13.11 -17.38 -25.92
C GLN A 66 12.20 -18.03 -26.96
N LEU A 67 10.89 -17.78 -26.91
CA LEU A 67 9.92 -18.29 -27.88
C LEU A 67 10.26 -17.83 -29.29
N THR A 68 10.55 -16.54 -29.48
CA THR A 68 10.95 -15.98 -30.78
C THR A 68 12.21 -16.65 -31.33
N ARG A 69 13.20 -16.90 -30.46
CA ARG A 69 14.43 -17.60 -30.83
C ARG A 69 14.16 -19.06 -31.22
N HIS A 70 13.36 -19.77 -30.44
CA HIS A 70 12.98 -21.15 -30.74
C HIS A 70 12.21 -21.23 -32.07
N ASP A 71 11.30 -20.29 -32.30
CA ASP A 71 10.52 -20.22 -33.53
C ASP A 71 11.42 -19.98 -34.76
N GLY A 72 12.43 -19.11 -34.62
CA GLY A 72 13.48 -18.92 -35.62
C GLY A 72 14.32 -20.19 -35.86
N TRP A 73 14.70 -20.91 -34.81
CA TRP A 73 15.42 -22.19 -34.93
C TRP A 73 14.60 -23.25 -35.63
N ILE A 74 13.31 -23.38 -35.29
CA ILE A 74 12.40 -24.34 -35.92
C ILE A 74 12.27 -24.04 -37.42
N LYS A 75 12.10 -22.76 -37.80
CA LYS A 75 12.06 -22.32 -39.20
C LYS A 75 13.36 -22.60 -39.95
N HIS A 76 14.51 -22.36 -39.30
CA HIS A 76 15.81 -22.65 -39.89
C HIS A 76 16.01 -24.15 -40.12
N ILE A 77 15.73 -24.98 -39.11
CA ILE A 77 15.80 -26.44 -39.22
C ILE A 77 14.86 -26.96 -40.31
N ALA A 78 13.63 -26.44 -40.40
CA ALA A 78 12.69 -26.81 -41.45
C ALA A 78 13.21 -26.47 -42.86
N THR A 79 13.89 -25.33 -42.99
CA THR A 79 14.52 -24.89 -44.25
C THR A 79 15.65 -25.83 -44.65
N GLU A 80 16.56 -26.14 -43.71
CA GLU A 80 17.70 -27.04 -43.95
C GLU A 80 17.26 -28.48 -44.27
N THR A 81 16.22 -28.95 -43.58
CA THR A 81 15.66 -30.31 -43.78
C THR A 81 14.65 -30.42 -44.91
N LYS A 82 14.31 -29.29 -45.56
CA LYS A 82 13.32 -29.19 -46.66
C LYS A 82 11.94 -29.71 -46.28
N VAL A 83 11.54 -29.56 -45.02
CA VAL A 83 10.22 -29.97 -44.51
C VAL A 83 9.32 -28.74 -44.43
N LYS A 84 8.07 -28.85 -44.89
CA LYS A 84 7.06 -27.80 -44.67
C LYS A 84 6.54 -27.89 -43.24
N LEU A 85 6.72 -26.82 -42.48
CA LEU A 85 6.01 -26.64 -41.21
C LEU A 85 4.52 -26.41 -41.49
N LYS A 86 3.67 -26.95 -40.62
CA LYS A 86 2.24 -26.66 -40.64
C LYS A 86 2.04 -25.36 -39.87
N ASP A 87 1.37 -24.40 -40.50
CA ASP A 87 0.95 -23.14 -39.86
C ASP A 87 0.04 -23.41 -38.66
#